data_AF-A0AAW3QXA8-F1
#
_entry.id   AF-A0AAW3QXA8-F1
#
_cell.length_a   1.000
_cell.length_b   1.000
_cell.length_c   1.000
_cell.angle_alpha   90.00
_cell.angle_beta   90.00
_cell.angle_gamma   90.00
#
_symmetry.space_group_name_H-M   'P 1'
#
loop_
_entity.id
_entity.type
_entity.pdbx_description
1 polymer ?
#
loop_
_entity_poly.entity_id
_entity_poly.type
_entity_poly.pdbx_seq_one_letter_code
_entity_poly.pdbx_strand_id
1 'polypeptide(L)'
;MEWFYDNNGQQAGPVSREEILRLIMQRQIKPETLVWTPEFGSTWRPASAAGLVSPLTGLLRMSSGSSEHWAWVLLVGPWLI
;
A
#
# COMPACT_ATOMS: atom_id res chain seq x y z
N MET A 1 -2.20 -4.25 10.56
CA MET A 1 -1.62 -3.95 9.23
C MET A 1 -2.45 -2.87 8.59
N GLU A 2 -1.80 -1.78 8.20
CA GLU A 2 -2.43 -0.61 7.58
C GLU A 2 -2.41 -0.78 6.06
N TRP A 3 -3.59 -0.77 5.46
CA TRP A 3 -3.77 -0.88 4.02
C TRP A 3 -4.17 0.45 3.44
N PHE A 4 -3.72 0.68 2.22
CA PHE A 4 -4.03 1.86 1.44
C PHE A 4 -4.49 1.40 0.06
N TYR A 5 -5.33 2.21 -0.57
CA TYR A 5 -5.84 1.92 -1.91
C TYR A 5 -5.87 3.20 -2.74
N ASP A 6 -5.71 3.03 -4.05
CA ASP A 6 -5.92 4.12 -4.99
C ASP A 6 -7.41 4.42 -5.10
N ASN A 7 -7.76 5.68 -4.88
CA ASN A 7 -9.08 6.21 -5.10
C ASN A 7 -8.95 7.39 -6.06
N ASN A 8 -9.16 7.12 -7.36
CA ASN A 8 -9.11 8.14 -8.42
C ASN A 8 -7.77 8.91 -8.45
N GLY A 9 -6.64 8.21 -8.27
CA GLY A 9 -5.31 8.84 -8.26
C GLY A 9 -4.92 9.49 -6.93
N GLN A 10 -5.76 9.35 -5.89
CA GLN A 10 -5.40 9.72 -4.52
C GLN A 10 -5.29 8.46 -3.65
N GLN A 11 -4.22 8.39 -2.86
CA GLN A 11 -4.07 7.35 -1.85
C GLN A 11 -5.11 7.56 -0.73
N ALA A 12 -6.01 6.60 -0.59
CA ALA A 12 -6.99 6.54 0.49
C ALA A 12 -6.56 5.49 1.54
N GLY A 13 -6.65 5.86 2.81
CA GLY A 13 -6.22 5.05 3.96
C GLY A 13 -5.63 5.91 5.08
N PRO A 14 -5.02 5.30 6.11
CA PRO A 14 -4.89 3.86 6.34
C PRO A 14 -6.23 3.22 6.74
N VAL A 15 -6.49 2.02 6.22
CA VAL A 15 -7.61 1.15 6.63
C VAL A 15 -7.10 -0.21 7.11
N SER A 16 -7.85 -0.90 7.97
CA SER A 16 -7.48 -2.24 8.40
C SER A 16 -7.66 -3.28 7.28
N ARG A 17 -7.01 -4.44 7.42
CA ARG A 17 -7.18 -5.56 6.49
C ARG A 17 -8.64 -5.99 6.32
N GLU A 18 -9.40 -6.05 7.42
CA GLU A 18 -10.83 -6.37 7.34
C GLU A 18 -11.61 -5.30 6.58
N GLU A 19 -11.23 -4.04 6.72
CA GLU A 19 -11.92 -2.91 6.08
C GLU A 19 -11.65 -2.89 4.57
N ILE A 20 -10.41 -3.05 4.13
CA ILE A 20 -10.12 -3.11 2.68
C ILE A 20 -10.78 -4.33 2.04
N LEU A 21 -10.86 -5.46 2.76
CA LEU A 21 -11.63 -6.63 2.32
C LEU A 21 -13.12 -6.31 2.19
N ARG A 22 -13.71 -5.63 3.17
CA ARG A 22 -15.10 -5.16 3.09
C ARG A 22 -15.32 -4.25 1.90
N LEU A 23 -14.42 -3.30 1.65
CA LEU A 23 -14.51 -2.39 0.51
C LEU A 23 -14.48 -3.15 -0.83
N ILE A 24 -13.65 -4.19 -0.95
CA ILE A 24 -13.63 -5.07 -2.13
C ILE A 24 -14.92 -5.88 -2.24
N MET A 25 -15.41 -6.47 -1.13
CA MET A 25 -16.65 -7.25 -1.10
C MET A 25 -17.88 -6.40 -1.45
N GLN A 26 -17.90 -5.14 -1.01
CA GLN A 26 -18.93 -4.15 -1.34
C GLN A 26 -18.78 -3.56 -2.75
N ARG A 27 -17.75 -3.98 -3.51
CA ARG A 27 -17.38 -3.44 -4.83
C ARG A 27 -17.13 -1.93 -4.82
N GLN A 28 -16.80 -1.36 -3.67
CA GLN A 28 -16.33 0.03 -3.56
C GLN A 28 -14.96 0.17 -4.21
N ILE A 29 -14.14 -0.88 -4.09
CA ILE A 29 -12.82 -1.00 -4.71
C ILE A 29 -12.87 -2.14 -5.71
N LYS A 30 -12.37 -1.91 -6.93
CA LYS A 30 -12.30 -2.95 -7.96
C LYS A 30 -11.12 -3.89 -7.69
N PRO A 31 -11.17 -5.15 -8.12
CA PRO A 31 -10.04 -6.07 -8.00
C PRO A 31 -8.77 -5.60 -8.74
N GLU A 32 -8.94 -4.75 -9.76
CA GLU A 32 -7.85 -4.10 -10.51
C GLU A 32 -7.27 -2.87 -9.79
N THR A 33 -8.00 -2.31 -8.82
CA THR A 33 -7.55 -1.12 -8.09
C THR A 33 -6.26 -1.43 -7.33
N LEU A 34 -5.30 -0.53 -7.47
CA LEU A 34 -4.02 -0.63 -6.81
C LEU A 34 -4.20 -0.45 -5.30
N VAL A 35 -3.65 -1.40 -4.53
CA VAL A 35 -3.59 -1.37 -3.08
C VAL A 35 -2.14 -1.49 -2.64
N TRP A 36 -1.87 -0.93 -1.48
CA TRP A 36 -0.55 -0.90 -0.88
C TRP A 36 -0.65 -1.23 0.61
N THR A 37 0.38 -1.90 1.09
CA THR A 37 0.58 -2.25 2.50
C THR A 37 2.07 -2.06 2.77
N PRO A 38 2.47 -1.74 4.01
CA PRO A 38 3.88 -1.63 4.38
C PRO A 38 4.71 -2.88 4.02
N GLU A 39 4.08 -4.06 3.90
CA GLU A 39 4.75 -5.29 3.46
C GLU A 39 5.22 -5.27 1.99
N PHE A 40 4.64 -4.40 1.15
CA PHE A 40 5.01 -4.26 -0.26
C PHE A 40 6.12 -3.23 -0.50
N GLY A 41 6.58 -2.53 0.55
CA GLY A 41 7.62 -1.50 0.43
C GLY A 41 7.11 -0.30 -0.36
N SER A 42 7.55 -0.12 -1.61
CA SER A 42 7.10 0.98 -2.49
C SER A 42 6.25 0.52 -3.68
N THR A 43 5.88 -0.76 -3.72
CA THR A 43 5.15 -1.33 -4.85
C THR A 43 3.66 -1.38 -4.56
N TRP A 44 2.88 -0.70 -5.39
CA TRP A 44 1.43 -0.86 -5.42
C TRP A 44 1.07 -2.12 -6.20
N ARG A 45 0.13 -2.91 -5.68
CA ARG A 45 -0.31 -4.15 -6.33
C ARG A 45 -1.82 -4.13 -6.48
N PRO A 46 -2.39 -4.65 -7.57
CA PRO A 46 -3.84 -4.73 -7.70
C PRO A 46 -4.43 -5.57 -6.56
N ALA A 47 -5.60 -5.18 -6.04
CA ALA A 47 -6.26 -5.82 -4.90
C ALA A 47 -6.40 -7.35 -5.05
N SER A 48 -6.65 -7.82 -6.27
CA SER A 48 -6.70 -9.24 -6.61
C SER A 48 -5.36 -9.97 -6.43
N ALA A 49 -4.23 -9.31 -6.72
CA ALA A 49 -2.88 -9.86 -6.60
C ALA A 49 -2.22 -9.57 -5.25
N ALA A 50 -2.85 -8.76 -4.40
CA ALA A 50 -2.33 -8.33 -3.11
C ALA A 50 -2.42 -9.41 -2.01
N GLY A 51 -2.88 -10.62 -2.31
CA GLY A 51 -2.96 -11.69 -1.30
C GLY A 51 -3.93 -11.39 -0.15
N LEU A 52 -4.88 -10.46 -0.36
CA LEU A 52 -5.91 -10.10 0.62
C LEU A 52 -6.75 -11.32 1.03
N VAL A 53 -6.81 -12.34 0.16
CA VAL A 53 -7.28 -13.69 0.47
C VAL A 53 -6.11 -14.66 0.56
N SER A 54 -5.37 -14.64 1.66
CA SER A 54 -4.33 -15.65 1.91
C SER A 54 -4.89 -16.73 2.84
N PRO A 55 -5.28 -17.92 2.33
CA PRO A 55 -5.15 -19.10 3.14
C PRO A 55 -3.64 -19.41 3.21
N LEU A 56 -3.03 -19.16 4.38
CA LEU A 56 -1.88 -19.94 4.86
C LEU A 56 -0.47 -19.67 4.29
N THR A 57 -0.15 -18.51 3.70
CA THR A 57 1.22 -18.20 3.19
C THR A 57 2.18 -17.70 4.29
N GLY A 58 2.21 -18.37 5.44
CA GLY A 58 3.07 -18.03 6.58
C GLY A 58 4.51 -18.57 6.51
N LEU A 59 5.00 -19.12 5.39
CA LEU A 59 6.23 -19.93 5.37
C LEU A 59 7.34 -19.55 4.37
N LEU A 60 7.23 -18.46 3.61
CA LEU A 60 8.32 -17.96 2.78
C LEU A 60 8.59 -16.50 3.15
N ARG A 61 9.25 -16.24 4.28
CA ARG A 61 10.68 -15.98 4.33
C ARG A 61 11.22 -15.28 3.07
N MET A 62 11.58 -14.01 3.29
CA MET A 62 12.71 -13.29 2.68
C MET A 62 12.46 -12.59 1.34
N SER A 63 12.05 -11.33 1.41
CA SER A 63 12.69 -10.29 0.63
C SER A 63 13.06 -9.14 1.56
N SER A 64 14.11 -9.37 2.33
CA SER A 64 14.99 -8.32 2.83
C SER A 64 15.59 -7.60 1.62
N GLY A 65 15.03 -6.45 1.29
CA GLY A 65 15.61 -5.49 0.37
C GLY A 65 15.62 -4.15 1.06
N SER A 66 16.61 -3.95 1.92
CA SER A 66 16.97 -2.65 2.45
C SER A 66 17.19 -1.69 1.27
N SER A 67 16.36 -0.66 1.19
CA SER A 67 16.74 0.59 0.57
C SER A 67 16.37 1.70 1.55
N GLU A 68 17.23 1.90 2.54
CA GLU A 68 17.68 3.25 2.92
C GLU A 68 17.95 3.96 1.57
N HIS A 69 17.37 5.10 1.17
CA HIS A 69 17.32 6.40 1.82
C HIS A 69 16.19 7.22 1.14
N TRP A 70 15.03 7.36 1.79
CA TRP A 70 14.05 8.43 1.48
C TRP A 70 13.76 9.24 2.74
N ALA A 71 14.84 9.61 3.42
CA ALA A 71 14.78 10.48 4.57
C ALA A 71 14.57 11.93 4.07
N TRP A 72 13.44 12.52 4.47
CA TRP A 72 13.14 13.96 4.52
C TRP A 72 12.70 14.68 3.24
N VAL A 73 11.37 14.71 3.08
CA VAL A 73 10.55 15.93 2.99
C VAL A 73 11.27 17.19 3.56
N LEU A 74 11.32 18.27 2.77
CA LEU A 74 11.59 19.72 3.08
C LEU A 74 13.03 20.28 3.08
N LEU A 75 13.36 21.03 2.03
CA LEU A 75 13.98 22.37 2.09
C LEU A 75 13.39 23.17 0.91
N VAL A 76 12.28 23.89 1.06
CA VAL A 76 12.21 25.31 1.43
C VAL A 76 13.45 26.12 1.03
N GLY A 77 13.30 26.98 0.03
CA GLY A 77 14.19 28.12 -0.26
C GLY A 77 14.31 28.42 -1.76
N PRO A 78 13.89 29.61 -2.20
CA PRO A 78 14.92 30.55 -2.60
C PRO A 78 14.63 31.92 -1.99
N TRP A 79 15.23 32.18 -0.83
CA TRP A 79 15.44 33.54 -0.36
C TRP A 79 16.93 33.73 -0.13
N LEU A 80 17.63 34.14 -1.17
CA LEU A 80 18.85 34.95 -1.07
C LEU A 80 19.08 35.66 -2.40
N ILE A 81 18.53 36.87 -2.53
CA ILE A 81 19.11 38.07 -3.16
C ILE A 81 18.30 39.26 -2.63
#